data_AF-A0A397JQD6-F1
#
_entry.id   AF-A0A397JQD6-F1
#
_cell.length_a   1.000
_cell.length_b   1.000
_cell.length_c   1.000
_cell.angle_alpha   90.00
_cell.angle_beta   90.00
_cell.angle_gamma   90.00
#
_symmetry.space_group_name_H-M   'P 1'
#
loop_
_entity.id
_entity.type
_entity.pdbx_description
1 polymer ?
#
loop_
_entity_poly.entity_id
_entity_poly.type
_entity_poly.pdbx_seq_one_letter_code
_entity_poly.pdbx_strand_id
1 'polypeptide(L)'
;MTKPKLTEKDKEIREKINIRGKIKDVIHFSTDDNKKYAIIVNKVYKLYAIRLVNYEDSVNEVKVKAIKRFPDLMNFYQTKEEVNEAVKEIQETPKLIDQCVYEIETHEDDVENNIFLIGRTGSGKSTLANVISGGNEFGESEGSVSKTKNFQNEVFKYEGNKYRVIDTIGVGDTNLSPGKVIFKLAEAIYTMKRGIKQVFIVLGGRFTEEERELFVMAEKIFGRKIIEHTTIVRNRFESFENSEKCNKDRKELSKENKEISNLINSCGGIVYVNNPPLSESEKRRKIDEEDREISRKILLEHLQSCYGTYRMENWDDMCVGINDYMNAKNLKENSGNTNNQNLFTETRTKIEINHLKHEIIDEIKNQSLRSDDIEAHCFTKVNAIAFNVDLTFKIKNICSIQ
;
A
#
# COMPACT_ATOMS: atom_id res chain seq x y z
N MET A 1 21.80 0.01 -32.43
CA MET A 1 20.40 0.49 -32.54
C MET A 1 20.29 1.81 -31.80
N THR A 2 19.97 2.88 -32.53
CA THR A 2 19.66 4.21 -32.00
C THR A 2 18.46 4.12 -31.05
N LYS A 3 18.52 4.83 -29.91
CA LYS A 3 17.39 4.87 -28.96
C LYS A 3 16.15 5.44 -29.69
N PRO A 4 14.95 4.86 -29.53
CA PRO A 4 13.74 5.49 -30.03
C PRO A 4 13.62 6.87 -29.39
N LYS A 5 13.42 7.89 -30.22
CA LYS A 5 13.23 9.26 -29.75
C LYS A 5 11.75 9.40 -29.39
N LEU A 6 11.45 9.37 -28.09
CA LEU A 6 10.09 9.57 -27.58
C LEU A 6 9.55 10.91 -28.06
N THR A 7 8.35 10.90 -28.61
CA THR A 7 7.58 12.10 -28.96
C THR A 7 7.11 12.81 -27.68
N GLU A 8 6.68 14.08 -27.78
CA GLU A 8 6.07 14.76 -26.62
C GLU A 8 4.83 14.03 -26.12
N LYS A 9 4.04 13.47 -27.04
CA LYS A 9 2.90 12.59 -26.72
C LYS A 9 3.31 11.37 -25.90
N ASP A 10 4.41 10.70 -26.28
CA ASP A 10 4.91 9.53 -25.53
C ASP A 10 5.34 9.91 -24.11
N LYS A 11 5.91 11.11 -23.94
CA LYS A 11 6.33 11.63 -22.64
C LYS A 11 5.11 11.96 -21.78
N GLU A 12 4.10 12.59 -22.35
CA GLU A 12 2.87 12.94 -21.63
C GLU A 12 2.10 11.68 -21.21
N ILE A 13 1.95 10.71 -22.12
CA ILE A 13 1.37 9.40 -21.78
C ILE A 13 2.18 8.78 -20.65
N ARG A 14 3.51 8.68 -20.79
CA ARG A 14 4.41 8.11 -19.77
C ARG A 14 4.24 8.75 -18.40
N GLU A 15 4.11 10.07 -18.35
CA GLU A 15 3.93 10.82 -17.11
C GLU A 15 2.60 10.46 -16.44
N LYS A 16 1.49 10.47 -17.20
CA LYS A 16 0.14 10.17 -16.67
C LYS A 16 -0.03 8.74 -16.17
N ILE A 17 0.74 7.81 -16.70
CA ILE A 17 0.70 6.39 -16.31
C ILE A 17 1.80 5.98 -15.33
N ASN A 18 2.68 6.91 -14.96
CA ASN A 18 3.80 6.70 -14.03
C ASN A 18 4.68 5.47 -14.36
N ILE A 19 5.04 5.27 -15.64
CA ILE A 19 5.90 4.15 -16.04
C ILE A 19 7.35 4.35 -15.55
N ARG A 20 7.81 3.43 -14.70
CA ARG A 20 9.22 3.23 -14.39
C ARG A 20 9.99 2.50 -15.49
N GLY A 21 11.31 2.68 -15.44
CA GLY A 21 12.24 2.01 -16.36
C GLY A 21 12.46 2.77 -17.66
N LYS A 22 13.23 2.13 -18.56
CA LYS A 22 13.53 2.72 -19.88
C LYS A 22 12.46 2.27 -20.85
N ILE A 23 11.70 3.21 -21.41
CA ILE A 23 10.85 2.91 -22.57
C ILE A 23 11.75 2.44 -23.70
N LYS A 24 11.39 1.28 -24.25
CA LYS A 24 12.08 0.61 -25.34
C LYS A 24 11.33 0.76 -26.65
N ASP A 25 10.01 0.83 -26.57
CA ASP A 25 9.16 1.03 -27.73
C ASP A 25 7.82 1.65 -27.34
N VAL A 26 7.21 2.38 -28.27
CA VAL A 26 5.83 2.86 -28.18
C VAL A 26 5.18 2.67 -29.54
N ILE A 27 4.09 1.91 -29.58
CA ILE A 27 3.40 1.54 -30.81
C ILE A 27 1.98 2.07 -30.72
N HIS A 28 1.68 3.09 -31.51
CA HIS A 28 0.34 3.64 -31.61
C HIS A 28 -0.48 2.90 -32.66
N PHE A 29 -1.75 2.66 -32.34
CA PHE A 29 -2.72 2.14 -33.29
C PHE A 29 -4.13 2.63 -32.94
N SER A 30 -5.07 2.38 -33.83
CA SER A 30 -6.48 2.70 -33.60
C SER A 30 -7.33 1.50 -34.01
N THR A 31 -8.42 1.29 -33.30
CA THR A 31 -9.43 0.30 -33.63
C THR A 31 -10.47 0.88 -34.58
N ASP A 32 -11.30 0.01 -35.18
CA ASP A 32 -12.33 0.40 -36.15
C ASP A 32 -13.37 1.39 -35.59
N ASP A 33 -13.55 1.43 -34.27
CA ASP A 33 -14.39 2.39 -33.56
C ASP A 33 -13.69 3.72 -33.22
N ASN A 34 -12.56 4.01 -33.86
CA ASN A 34 -11.72 5.20 -33.68
C ASN A 34 -11.15 5.39 -32.25
N LYS A 35 -11.18 4.37 -31.39
CA LYS A 35 -10.43 4.43 -30.13
C LYS A 35 -8.94 4.33 -30.41
N LYS A 36 -8.16 5.17 -29.72
CA LYS A 36 -6.72 5.24 -29.88
C LYS A 36 -6.03 4.47 -28.76
N TYR A 37 -5.02 3.70 -29.14
CA TYR A 37 -4.24 2.89 -28.24
C TYR A 37 -2.75 3.12 -28.43
N ALA A 38 -2.00 2.95 -27.35
CA ALA A 38 -0.54 2.88 -27.35
C ALA A 38 -0.11 1.61 -26.62
N ILE A 39 0.69 0.77 -27.28
CA ILE A 39 1.43 -0.31 -26.64
C ILE A 39 2.77 0.26 -26.22
N ILE A 40 3.02 0.30 -24.92
CA ILE A 40 4.27 0.80 -24.35
C ILE A 40 5.07 -0.38 -23.84
N VAL A 41 6.26 -0.55 -24.40
CA VAL A 41 7.23 -1.54 -23.95
C VAL A 41 8.23 -0.82 -23.05
N ASN A 42 8.26 -1.15 -21.77
CA ASN A 42 9.26 -0.64 -20.85
C ASN A 42 10.17 -1.77 -20.34
N LYS A 43 11.44 -1.41 -20.10
CA LYS A 43 12.42 -2.30 -19.51
C LYS A 43 12.76 -1.85 -18.09
N VAL A 44 12.55 -2.74 -17.13
CA VAL A 44 12.91 -2.57 -15.72
C VAL A 44 13.99 -3.61 -15.40
N TYR A 45 15.17 -3.13 -15.01
CA TYR A 45 16.38 -3.98 -14.92
C TYR A 45 16.64 -4.78 -16.20
N LYS A 46 16.53 -6.12 -16.14
CA LYS A 46 16.75 -7.05 -17.26
C LYS A 46 15.46 -7.51 -17.92
N LEU A 47 14.30 -7.16 -17.36
CA LEU A 47 12.99 -7.68 -17.72
C LEU A 47 12.15 -6.63 -18.48
N TYR A 48 11.22 -7.09 -19.31
CA TYR A 48 10.32 -6.25 -20.08
C TYR A 48 8.87 -6.41 -19.62
N ALA A 49 8.13 -5.32 -19.68
CA ALA A 49 6.68 -5.31 -19.50
C ALA A 49 6.01 -4.56 -20.66
N ILE A 50 4.80 -4.97 -20.98
CA ILE A 50 3.95 -4.32 -21.97
C ILE A 50 2.79 -3.64 -21.24
N ARG A 51 2.46 -2.42 -21.64
CA ARG A 51 1.22 -1.75 -21.23
C ARG A 51 0.44 -1.34 -22.46
N LEU A 52 -0.80 -1.79 -22.55
CA LEU A 52 -1.77 -1.30 -23.50
C LEU A 52 -2.49 -0.10 -22.88
N VAL A 53 -2.45 1.05 -23.53
CA VAL A 53 -3.00 2.31 -23.03
C VAL A 53 -4.05 2.84 -24.00
N ASN A 54 -5.31 2.95 -23.57
CA ASN A 54 -6.32 3.72 -24.29
C ASN A 54 -6.16 5.20 -23.92
N TYR A 55 -6.15 6.08 -24.91
CA TYR A 55 -6.03 7.52 -24.66
C TYR A 55 -6.85 8.33 -25.67
N GLU A 56 -7.17 9.56 -25.28
CA GLU A 56 -7.63 10.62 -26.16
C GLU A 56 -6.53 11.67 -26.24
N ASP A 57 -6.26 12.20 -27.43
CA ASP A 57 -5.32 13.29 -27.62
C ASP A 57 -6.01 14.46 -28.34
N SER A 58 -5.81 15.64 -27.78
CA SER A 58 -6.15 16.93 -28.37
C SER A 58 -4.87 17.68 -28.73
N VAL A 59 -4.99 18.87 -29.33
CA VAL A 59 -3.83 19.67 -29.76
C VAL A 59 -2.87 19.98 -28.61
N ASN A 60 -3.37 20.07 -27.37
CA ASN A 60 -2.59 20.54 -26.22
C ASN A 60 -2.49 19.54 -25.06
N GLU A 61 -3.21 18.41 -25.12
CA GLU A 61 -3.26 17.48 -23.99
C GLU A 61 -3.62 16.06 -24.43
N VAL A 62 -2.94 15.08 -23.84
CA VAL A 62 -3.29 13.66 -23.87
C VAL A 62 -4.01 13.28 -22.59
N LYS A 63 -5.25 12.79 -22.70
CA LYS A 63 -6.01 12.21 -21.60
C LYS A 63 -5.96 10.69 -21.68
N VAL A 64 -5.28 10.04 -20.73
CA VAL A 64 -5.29 8.58 -20.63
C VAL A 64 -6.65 8.11 -20.12
N LYS A 65 -7.27 7.17 -20.84
CA LYS A 65 -8.59 6.62 -20.57
C LYS A 65 -8.57 5.22 -20.01
N ALA A 66 -7.56 4.42 -20.37
CA ALA A 66 -7.37 3.06 -19.86
C ALA A 66 -5.93 2.60 -19.88
N ILE A 67 -5.59 1.67 -18.98
CA ILE A 67 -4.35 0.90 -19.03
C ILE A 67 -4.66 -0.58 -18.74
N LYS A 68 -4.00 -1.49 -19.46
CA LYS A 68 -3.87 -2.91 -19.11
C LYS A 68 -2.41 -3.33 -19.23
N ARG A 69 -1.89 -4.09 -18.26
CA ARG A 69 -0.55 -4.69 -18.31
C ARG A 69 -0.58 -6.05 -19.01
N PHE A 70 0.49 -6.36 -19.74
CA PHE A 70 0.78 -7.69 -20.27
C PHE A 70 2.24 -8.09 -20.02
N PRO A 71 2.48 -9.35 -19.61
CA PRO A 71 1.52 -10.22 -18.94
C PRO A 71 1.18 -9.67 -17.52
N ASP A 72 0.27 -10.32 -16.79
CA ASP A 72 -0.08 -9.92 -15.41
C ASP A 72 1.13 -10.00 -14.45
N LEU A 73 0.98 -9.57 -13.18
CA LEU A 73 2.03 -9.10 -12.26
C LEU A 73 3.39 -9.83 -12.31
N MET A 74 3.37 -11.16 -12.36
CA MET A 74 4.53 -12.00 -12.08
C MET A 74 5.30 -12.44 -13.31
N ASN A 75 4.72 -12.25 -14.49
CA ASN A 75 5.32 -12.68 -15.72
C ASN A 75 5.90 -11.44 -16.36
N PHE A 76 7.22 -11.34 -16.41
CA PHE A 76 7.88 -10.38 -17.27
C PHE A 76 8.47 -11.14 -18.44
N TYR A 77 8.45 -10.50 -19.60
CA TYR A 77 9.19 -11.04 -20.73
C TYR A 77 10.68 -10.90 -20.45
N GLN A 78 11.42 -11.96 -20.69
CA GLN A 78 12.85 -12.02 -20.43
C GLN A 78 13.63 -11.54 -21.66
N THR A 79 13.10 -11.87 -22.84
CA THR A 79 13.74 -11.64 -24.14
C THR A 79 12.97 -10.58 -24.94
N LYS A 80 13.62 -10.01 -25.97
CA LYS A 80 12.96 -9.03 -26.84
C LYS A 80 12.00 -9.73 -27.81
N GLU A 81 12.30 -10.97 -28.13
CA GLU A 81 11.56 -11.87 -29.01
C GLU A 81 10.17 -12.14 -28.42
N GLU A 82 10.10 -12.58 -27.16
CA GLU A 82 8.83 -12.76 -26.42
C GLU A 82 7.98 -11.50 -26.42
N VAL A 83 8.60 -10.33 -26.20
CA VAL A 83 7.90 -9.05 -26.23
C VAL A 83 7.29 -8.80 -27.61
N ASN A 84 8.06 -9.01 -28.68
CA ASN A 84 7.57 -8.75 -30.04
C ASN A 84 6.41 -9.67 -30.41
N GLU A 85 6.44 -10.93 -29.96
CA GLU A 85 5.33 -11.88 -30.16
C GLU A 85 4.07 -11.43 -29.41
N ALA A 86 4.21 -11.08 -28.13
CA ALA A 86 3.08 -10.59 -27.33
C ALA A 86 2.50 -9.27 -27.86
N VAL A 87 3.34 -8.34 -28.32
CA VAL A 87 2.89 -7.10 -28.95
C VAL A 87 2.00 -7.40 -30.17
N LYS A 88 2.43 -8.31 -31.04
CA LYS A 88 1.64 -8.72 -32.21
C LYS A 88 0.32 -9.36 -31.79
N GLU A 89 0.36 -10.28 -30.81
CA GLU A 89 -0.84 -10.93 -30.29
C GLU A 89 -1.87 -9.92 -29.78
N ILE A 90 -1.43 -8.90 -29.04
CA ILE A 90 -2.29 -7.83 -28.52
C ILE A 90 -2.93 -7.04 -29.67
N GLN A 91 -2.17 -6.69 -30.71
CA GLN A 91 -2.68 -5.92 -31.85
C GLN A 91 -3.68 -6.72 -32.69
N GLU A 92 -3.45 -8.04 -32.83
CA GLU A 92 -4.24 -8.92 -33.69
C GLU A 92 -5.45 -9.54 -32.97
N THR A 93 -5.54 -9.42 -31.64
CA THR A 93 -6.60 -10.02 -30.83
C THR A 93 -7.50 -8.96 -30.19
N PRO A 94 -8.66 -8.64 -30.80
CA PRO A 94 -9.61 -7.65 -30.25
C PRO A 94 -9.99 -7.91 -28.79
N LYS A 95 -10.12 -9.19 -28.40
CA LYS A 95 -10.45 -9.59 -27.01
C LYS A 95 -9.40 -9.17 -25.98
N LEU A 96 -8.14 -8.94 -26.37
CA LEU A 96 -7.10 -8.42 -25.47
C LEU A 96 -7.18 -6.90 -25.37
N ILE A 97 -7.56 -6.23 -26.46
CA ILE A 97 -7.77 -4.78 -26.50
C ILE A 97 -9.00 -4.40 -25.65
N ASP A 98 -10.07 -5.17 -25.75
CA ASP A 98 -11.31 -4.99 -24.98
C ASP A 98 -11.12 -5.12 -23.47
N GLN A 99 -9.96 -5.61 -23.00
CA GLN A 99 -9.62 -5.64 -21.57
C GLN A 99 -9.07 -4.29 -21.06
N CYS A 100 -8.81 -3.33 -21.95
CA CYS A 100 -8.28 -2.00 -21.61
C CYS A 100 -9.43 -1.00 -21.37
N VAL A 101 -10.00 -0.98 -20.16
CA VAL A 101 -11.33 -0.33 -19.91
C VAL A 101 -11.38 0.76 -18.81
N TYR A 102 -10.28 1.29 -18.26
CA TYR A 102 -10.32 2.01 -16.96
C TYR A 102 -9.69 3.41 -16.83
N GLU A 103 -10.48 4.40 -16.41
CA GLU A 103 -10.02 5.77 -16.18
C GLU A 103 -9.00 5.89 -15.04
N ILE A 104 -7.93 6.66 -15.27
CA ILE A 104 -6.97 7.03 -14.23
C ILE A 104 -7.45 8.35 -13.61
N GLU A 105 -8.03 8.31 -12.41
CA GLU A 105 -8.10 9.51 -11.59
C GLU A 105 -6.69 9.79 -11.05
N THR A 106 -6.03 10.79 -11.64
CA THR A 106 -4.61 11.14 -11.38
C THR A 106 -4.44 12.18 -10.27
N HIS A 107 -5.51 12.64 -9.62
CA HIS A 107 -5.43 13.77 -8.69
C HIS A 107 -4.86 13.43 -7.30
N GLU A 108 -4.81 12.15 -6.94
CA GLU A 108 -4.24 11.70 -5.66
C GLU A 108 -2.70 11.60 -5.69
N ASP A 109 -2.09 11.58 -6.87
CA ASP A 109 -0.67 11.27 -7.09
C ASP A 109 0.28 12.43 -6.79
N ASP A 110 -0.21 13.58 -6.34
CA ASP A 110 0.57 14.79 -6.03
C ASP A 110 1.07 14.88 -4.57
N VAL A 111 0.83 13.86 -3.75
CA VAL A 111 1.30 13.87 -2.36
C VAL A 111 2.60 13.08 -2.21
N GLU A 112 3.68 13.80 -1.89
CA GLU A 112 5.02 13.24 -1.73
C GLU A 112 5.28 12.68 -0.33
N ASN A 113 4.59 13.19 0.69
CA ASN A 113 4.86 12.84 2.08
C ASN A 113 3.77 11.94 2.67
N ASN A 114 3.78 10.66 2.31
CA ASN A 114 2.83 9.68 2.85
C ASN A 114 3.31 9.14 4.21
N ILE A 115 2.45 9.27 5.24
CA ILE A 115 2.67 8.81 6.60
C ILE A 115 1.75 7.61 6.84
N PHE A 116 2.33 6.44 7.10
CA PHE A 116 1.60 5.20 7.21
C PHE A 116 1.51 4.75 8.67
N LEU A 117 0.30 4.70 9.24
CA LEU A 117 0.10 4.34 10.64
C LEU A 117 -0.10 2.83 10.79
N ILE A 118 0.71 2.19 11.63
CA ILE A 118 0.60 0.77 11.97
C ILE A 118 0.50 0.63 13.48
N GLY A 119 -0.28 -0.34 13.96
CA GLY A 119 -0.44 -0.57 15.39
C GLY A 119 -1.73 -1.33 15.69
N ARG A 120 -1.79 -1.95 16.87
CA ARG A 120 -2.96 -2.70 17.30
C ARG A 120 -4.22 -1.83 17.38
N THR A 121 -5.38 -2.46 17.32
CA THR A 121 -6.64 -1.78 17.66
C THR A 121 -6.55 -1.13 19.04
N GLY A 122 -7.11 0.08 19.15
CA GLY A 122 -7.13 0.79 20.41
C GLY A 122 -5.77 1.36 20.84
N SER A 123 -4.72 1.30 20.00
CA SER A 123 -3.46 2.02 20.27
C SER A 123 -3.56 3.53 20.02
N GLY A 124 -4.67 4.00 19.43
CA GLY A 124 -4.93 5.41 19.16
C GLY A 124 -4.42 5.91 17.80
N LYS A 125 -4.32 5.03 16.79
CA LYS A 125 -3.93 5.43 15.42
C LYS A 125 -4.84 6.51 14.82
N SER A 126 -6.15 6.32 14.87
CA SER A 126 -7.13 7.29 14.34
C SER A 126 -7.05 8.63 15.05
N THR A 127 -6.90 8.62 16.39
CA THR A 127 -6.65 9.84 17.18
C THR A 127 -5.33 10.50 16.78
N LEU A 128 -4.26 9.73 16.61
CA LEU A 128 -2.98 10.26 16.14
C LEU A 128 -3.10 10.86 14.72
N ALA A 129 -3.90 10.24 13.85
CA ALA A 129 -4.17 10.72 12.50
C ALA A 129 -4.88 12.08 12.52
N ASN A 130 -5.93 12.22 13.34
CA ASN A 130 -6.62 13.49 13.59
C ASN A 130 -5.68 14.57 14.16
N VAL A 131 -4.88 14.22 15.18
CA VAL A 131 -3.94 15.15 15.80
C VAL A 131 -2.87 15.62 14.81
N ILE A 132 -2.33 14.74 13.98
CA ILE A 132 -1.27 15.08 13.03
C ILE A 132 -1.79 15.77 11.76
N SER A 133 -3.03 15.52 11.34
CA SER A 133 -3.66 16.27 10.25
C SER A 133 -4.19 17.64 10.72
N GLY A 134 -4.64 17.71 11.98
CA GLY A 134 -5.29 18.88 12.58
C GLY A 134 -6.79 18.88 12.31
N GLY A 135 -7.32 17.73 11.90
CA GLY A 135 -8.73 17.50 11.58
C GLY A 135 -9.40 16.52 12.54
N ASN A 136 -10.64 16.14 12.22
CA ASN A 136 -11.43 15.13 12.94
C ASN A 136 -12.08 14.13 11.96
N GLU A 137 -11.45 13.90 10.81
CA GLU A 137 -11.98 13.07 9.72
C GLU A 137 -11.94 11.57 10.05
N PHE A 138 -11.06 11.16 10.97
CA PHE A 138 -10.96 9.79 11.42
C PHE A 138 -11.92 9.56 12.60
N GLY A 139 -12.78 8.55 12.49
CA GLY A 139 -13.75 8.25 13.55
C GLY A 139 -13.08 7.71 14.81
N GLU A 140 -13.02 8.51 15.88
CA GLU A 140 -12.51 8.09 17.19
C GLU A 140 -13.56 7.23 17.94
N SER A 141 -13.14 6.16 18.61
CA SER A 141 -14.01 5.40 19.52
C SER A 141 -13.24 4.82 20.71
N GLU A 142 -13.84 4.88 21.89
CA GLU A 142 -13.32 4.30 23.14
C GLU A 142 -13.65 2.79 23.29
N GLY A 143 -14.40 2.19 22.35
CA GLY A 143 -14.87 0.79 22.41
C GLY A 143 -13.94 -0.22 21.73
N SER A 144 -14.10 -1.50 22.08
CA SER A 144 -13.36 -2.67 21.55
C SER A 144 -13.72 -3.08 20.12
N VAL A 145 -14.56 -2.31 19.42
CA VAL A 145 -15.03 -2.61 18.07
C VAL A 145 -14.57 -1.50 17.13
N SER A 146 -13.58 -1.77 16.29
CA SER A 146 -13.14 -0.84 15.25
C SER A 146 -14.30 -0.51 14.29
N LYS A 147 -14.57 0.78 14.11
CA LYS A 147 -15.46 1.31 13.07
C LYS A 147 -14.80 1.29 11.69
N THR A 148 -13.48 1.10 11.61
CA THR A 148 -12.67 1.25 10.40
C THR A 148 -12.73 -0.03 9.57
N LYS A 149 -13.77 -0.18 8.76
CA LYS A 149 -13.92 -1.30 7.82
C LYS A 149 -13.09 -1.15 6.54
N ASN A 150 -12.52 0.02 6.25
CA ASN A 150 -11.59 0.31 5.14
C ASN A 150 -10.51 1.29 5.65
N PHE A 151 -9.32 1.34 5.06
CA PHE A 151 -8.31 2.34 5.45
C PHE A 151 -8.84 3.75 5.18
N GLN A 152 -8.52 4.70 6.05
CA GLN A 152 -8.88 6.10 5.90
C GLN A 152 -7.60 6.89 5.59
N ASN A 153 -7.72 7.98 4.86
CA ASN A 153 -6.59 8.89 4.68
C ASN A 153 -7.05 10.34 4.71
N GLU A 154 -6.13 11.22 5.10
CA GLU A 154 -6.36 12.66 5.12
C GLU A 154 -5.12 13.37 4.60
N VAL A 155 -5.34 14.38 3.77
CA VAL A 155 -4.29 15.20 3.18
C VAL A 155 -4.28 16.57 3.87
N PHE A 156 -3.12 16.97 4.38
CA PHE A 156 -2.94 18.25 5.06
C PHE A 156 -1.67 18.95 4.57
N LYS A 157 -1.54 20.25 4.89
CA LYS A 157 -0.35 21.04 4.58
C LYS A 157 0.32 21.52 5.86
N TYR A 158 1.64 21.43 5.91
CA TYR A 158 2.45 21.97 6.99
C TYR A 158 3.76 22.53 6.43
N GLU A 159 4.06 23.79 6.74
CA GLU A 159 5.25 24.52 6.25
C GLU A 159 5.51 24.35 4.75
N GLY A 160 4.45 24.49 3.94
CA GLY A 160 4.50 24.37 2.48
C GLY A 160 4.58 22.93 1.94
N ASN A 161 4.79 21.93 2.79
CA ASN A 161 4.78 20.53 2.40
C ASN A 161 3.37 19.94 2.48
N LYS A 162 2.99 19.13 1.49
CA LYS A 162 1.74 18.38 1.48
C LYS A 162 2.01 16.98 2.04
N TYR A 163 1.28 16.61 3.09
CA TYR A 163 1.33 15.32 3.75
C TYR A 163 0.03 14.57 3.54
N ARG A 164 0.10 13.24 3.53
CA ARG A 164 -1.06 12.35 3.59
C ARG A 164 -0.84 11.39 4.75
N VAL A 165 -1.70 11.42 5.75
CA VAL A 165 -1.71 10.41 6.82
C VAL A 165 -2.70 9.31 6.45
N ILE A 166 -2.29 8.06 6.59
CA ILE A 166 -3.06 6.88 6.23
C ILE A 166 -3.25 6.04 7.50
N ASP A 167 -4.49 5.99 7.97
CA ASP A 167 -4.88 5.15 9.09
C ASP A 167 -5.27 3.76 8.57
N THR A 168 -4.52 2.76 9.03
CA THR A 168 -4.71 1.37 8.62
C THR A 168 -5.62 0.64 9.60
N ILE A 169 -6.22 -0.45 9.11
CA ILE A 169 -6.95 -1.35 10.00
C ILE A 169 -5.95 -1.95 11.00
N GLY A 170 -6.22 -1.80 12.30
CA GLY A 170 -5.36 -2.38 13.33
C GLY A 170 -5.36 -3.90 13.29
N VAL A 171 -4.19 -4.52 13.47
CA VAL A 171 -4.12 -5.96 13.70
C VAL A 171 -4.59 -6.25 15.12
N GLY A 172 -5.54 -7.16 15.25
CA GLY A 172 -6.22 -7.47 16.52
C GLY A 172 -7.73 -7.17 16.49
N ASP A 173 -8.17 -6.17 15.71
CA ASP A 173 -9.53 -6.24 15.15
C ASP A 173 -9.40 -6.93 13.81
N THR A 174 -10.08 -8.05 13.64
CA THR A 174 -11.04 -8.19 12.55
C THR A 174 -11.44 -9.64 12.38
N ASN A 175 -12.74 -9.86 12.16
CA ASN A 175 -13.26 -11.04 11.50
C ASN A 175 -12.80 -11.14 10.01
N LEU A 176 -11.63 -10.59 9.65
CA LEU A 176 -11.07 -10.57 8.31
C LEU A 176 -9.96 -11.61 8.22
N SER A 177 -9.93 -12.36 7.11
CA SER A 177 -8.86 -13.31 6.87
C SER A 177 -7.53 -12.60 6.60
N PRO A 178 -6.38 -13.24 6.89
CA PRO A 178 -5.05 -12.71 6.58
C PRO A 178 -4.91 -12.20 5.14
N GLY A 179 -5.48 -12.93 4.17
CA GLY A 179 -5.51 -12.50 2.77
C GLY A 179 -6.34 -11.25 2.49
N LYS A 180 -7.31 -10.88 3.33
CA LYS A 180 -8.01 -9.59 3.23
C LYS A 180 -7.18 -8.44 3.84
N VAL A 181 -6.41 -8.71 4.90
CA VAL A 181 -5.50 -7.71 5.50
C VAL A 181 -4.39 -7.35 4.52
N ILE A 182 -3.71 -8.36 3.97
CA ILE A 182 -2.68 -8.17 2.93
C ILE A 182 -3.22 -7.35 1.76
N PHE A 183 -4.44 -7.67 1.33
CA PHE A 183 -5.05 -6.98 0.20
C PHE A 183 -5.34 -5.50 0.50
N LYS A 184 -5.84 -5.17 1.69
CA LYS A 184 -6.06 -3.77 2.10
C LYS A 184 -4.75 -2.99 2.26
N LEU A 185 -3.70 -3.65 2.72
CA LEU A 185 -2.37 -3.07 2.74
C LEU A 185 -1.89 -2.79 1.31
N ALA A 186 -2.14 -3.70 0.37
CA ALA A 186 -1.84 -3.49 -1.03
C ALA A 186 -2.64 -2.30 -1.62
N GLU A 187 -3.95 -2.18 -1.35
CA GLU A 187 -4.74 -1.00 -1.72
C GLU A 187 -4.11 0.29 -1.18
N ALA A 188 -3.68 0.29 0.09
CA ALA A 188 -3.02 1.46 0.67
C ALA A 188 -1.70 1.79 -0.05
N ILE A 189 -0.90 0.78 -0.43
CA ILE A 189 0.33 0.99 -1.21
C ILE A 189 0.04 1.66 -2.55
N TYR A 190 -1.02 1.23 -3.23
CA TYR A 190 -1.41 1.84 -4.49
C TYR A 190 -1.72 3.34 -4.36
N THR A 191 -2.28 3.78 -3.23
CA THR A 191 -2.52 5.21 -2.98
C THR A 191 -1.25 6.02 -2.67
N MET A 192 -0.12 5.34 -2.39
CA MET A 192 1.17 5.93 -2.05
C MET A 192 2.16 5.84 -3.22
N LYS A 193 1.76 6.21 -4.44
CA LYS A 193 2.61 6.02 -5.64
C LYS A 193 3.97 6.71 -5.55
N ARG A 194 4.08 7.83 -4.83
CA ARG A 194 5.36 8.53 -4.60
C ARG A 194 6.23 7.91 -3.51
N GLY A 195 5.74 6.88 -2.80
CA GLY A 195 6.43 6.17 -1.74
C GLY A 195 5.99 6.58 -0.34
N ILE A 196 6.63 6.02 0.69
CA ILE A 196 6.34 6.27 2.10
C ILE A 196 7.37 7.22 2.66
N LYS A 197 6.94 8.37 3.20
CA LYS A 197 7.82 9.27 3.94
C LYS A 197 8.24 8.64 5.27
N GLN A 198 7.24 8.19 6.03
CA GLN A 198 7.44 7.61 7.35
C GLN A 198 6.36 6.59 7.69
N VAL A 199 6.73 5.53 8.39
CA VAL A 199 5.83 4.58 9.05
C VAL A 199 5.81 4.89 10.54
N PHE A 200 4.64 5.10 11.11
CA PHE A 200 4.46 5.27 12.55
C PHE A 200 3.90 4.01 13.18
N ILE A 201 4.69 3.36 14.03
CA ILE A 201 4.24 2.26 14.87
C ILE A 201 3.66 2.86 16.15
N VAL A 202 2.34 2.91 16.23
CA VAL A 202 1.61 3.54 17.34
C VAL A 202 1.40 2.53 18.46
N LEU A 203 2.05 2.78 19.60
CA LEU A 203 1.99 1.96 20.81
C LEU A 203 1.27 2.73 21.92
N GLY A 204 0.11 2.24 22.34
CA GLY A 204 -0.67 2.83 23.45
C GLY A 204 -0.46 2.15 24.81
N GLY A 205 0.57 1.30 24.94
CA GLY A 205 0.83 0.45 26.11
C GLY A 205 2.14 -0.32 25.97
N ARG A 206 2.31 -1.44 26.68
CA ARG A 206 3.48 -2.32 26.49
C ARG A 206 3.52 -2.88 25.07
N PHE A 207 4.72 -3.17 24.58
CA PHE A 207 4.88 -3.85 23.31
C PHE A 207 4.44 -5.31 23.45
N THR A 208 3.43 -5.71 22.69
CA THR A 208 2.84 -7.03 22.74
C THR A 208 3.31 -7.90 21.56
N GLU A 209 3.03 -9.20 21.64
CA GLU A 209 3.33 -10.13 20.55
C GLU A 209 2.59 -9.72 19.25
N GLU A 210 1.38 -9.18 19.35
CA GLU A 210 0.63 -8.67 18.19
C GLU A 210 1.34 -7.49 17.51
N GLU A 211 1.99 -6.62 18.29
CA GLU A 211 2.77 -5.49 17.77
C GLU A 211 4.09 -5.99 17.12
N ARG A 212 4.65 -7.10 17.60
CA ARG A 212 5.77 -7.81 16.97
C ARG A 212 5.38 -8.40 15.62
N GLU A 213 4.24 -9.08 15.56
CA GLU A 213 3.73 -9.69 14.33
C GLU A 213 3.43 -8.65 13.25
N LEU A 214 2.88 -7.50 13.66
CA LEU A 214 2.69 -6.34 12.81
C LEU A 214 3.98 -5.83 12.19
N PHE A 215 5.04 -5.74 13.00
CA PHE A 215 6.34 -5.30 12.55
C PHE A 215 6.94 -6.27 11.52
N VAL A 216 6.93 -7.56 11.83
CA VAL A 216 7.38 -8.61 10.89
C VAL A 216 6.55 -8.59 9.61
N MET A 217 5.24 -8.36 9.69
CA MET A 217 4.38 -8.23 8.51
C MET A 217 4.76 -7.01 7.67
N ALA A 218 4.99 -5.86 8.30
CA ALA A 218 5.42 -4.65 7.61
C ALA A 218 6.79 -4.85 6.93
N GLU A 219 7.77 -5.45 7.61
CA GLU A 219 9.06 -5.78 7.00
C GLU A 219 8.93 -6.75 5.82
N LYS A 220 7.98 -7.70 5.86
CA LYS A 220 7.72 -8.60 4.73
C LYS A 220 7.10 -7.90 3.53
N ILE A 221 6.18 -6.96 3.78
CA ILE A 221 5.45 -6.22 2.73
C ILE A 221 6.28 -5.10 2.14
N PHE A 222 7.10 -4.46 2.96
CA PHE A 222 7.87 -3.29 2.56
C PHE A 222 9.34 -3.61 2.36
N GLY A 223 9.84 -4.76 2.78
CA GLY A 223 11.27 -5.07 2.85
C GLY A 223 11.95 -4.42 4.06
N ARG A 224 13.05 -5.02 4.55
CA ARG A 224 13.76 -4.58 5.77
C ARG A 224 14.16 -3.10 5.78
N LYS A 225 14.47 -2.50 4.62
CA LYS A 225 14.86 -1.08 4.53
C LYS A 225 13.76 -0.09 4.98
N ILE A 226 12.51 -0.53 5.09
CA ILE A 226 11.43 0.29 5.67
C ILE A 226 11.75 0.70 7.12
N ILE A 227 12.61 -0.06 7.82
CA ILE A 227 13.01 0.22 9.20
C ILE A 227 13.61 1.63 9.36
N GLU A 228 14.40 2.06 8.38
CA GLU A 228 15.05 3.37 8.36
C GLU A 228 14.02 4.52 8.26
N HIS A 229 12.84 4.21 7.70
CA HIS A 229 11.69 5.09 7.58
C HIS A 229 10.60 4.77 8.60
N THR A 230 10.93 4.07 9.69
CA THR A 230 9.97 3.73 10.76
C THR A 230 10.25 4.54 12.02
N THR A 231 9.21 5.03 12.69
CA THR A 231 9.29 5.67 14.01
C THR A 231 8.30 5.00 14.94
N ILE A 232 8.74 4.72 16.16
CA ILE A 232 7.83 4.27 17.22
C ILE A 232 7.17 5.51 17.84
N VAL A 233 5.84 5.52 17.86
CA VAL A 233 5.07 6.56 18.54
C VAL A 233 4.51 5.99 19.84
N ARG A 234 5.11 6.38 20.96
CA ARG A 234 4.65 6.06 22.32
C ARG A 234 3.50 6.99 22.67
N ASN A 235 2.29 6.50 22.42
CA ASN A 235 1.05 7.21 22.70
C ASN A 235 0.58 6.96 24.14
N ARG A 236 -0.32 7.82 24.64
CA ARG A 236 -0.85 7.78 26.02
C ARG A 236 0.24 7.88 27.09
N PHE A 237 1.32 8.59 26.78
CA PHE A 237 2.43 8.75 27.70
C PHE A 237 2.31 10.11 28.39
N GLU A 238 1.59 10.19 29.52
CA GLU A 238 1.28 11.47 30.20
C GLU A 238 2.51 12.33 30.52
N SER A 239 3.68 11.69 30.72
CA SER A 239 4.93 12.40 30.99
C SER A 239 5.80 12.60 29.75
N PHE A 240 5.20 12.75 28.57
CA PHE A 240 5.89 12.84 27.28
C PHE A 240 6.84 14.04 27.16
N GLU A 241 6.60 15.11 27.92
CA GLU A 241 7.50 16.26 28.01
C GLU A 241 8.69 16.05 28.96
N ASN A 242 8.67 14.99 29.78
CA ASN A 242 9.74 14.69 30.72
C ASN A 242 10.77 13.75 30.09
N SER A 243 11.88 14.32 29.64
CA SER A 243 12.96 13.60 28.96
C SER A 243 13.58 12.48 29.81
N GLU A 244 13.67 12.62 31.13
CA GLU A 244 14.18 11.56 32.01
C GLU A 244 13.25 10.34 32.03
N LYS A 245 11.93 10.58 32.11
CA LYS A 245 10.93 9.51 32.06
C LYS A 245 10.87 8.85 30.68
N CYS A 246 10.95 9.62 29.59
CA CYS A 246 11.07 9.07 28.23
C CYS A 246 12.32 8.20 28.08
N ASN A 247 13.47 8.66 28.57
CA ASN A 247 14.72 7.89 28.53
C ASN A 247 14.64 6.61 29.37
N LYS A 248 13.93 6.65 30.50
CA LYS A 248 13.68 5.46 31.33
C LYS A 248 12.79 4.46 30.58
N ASP A 249 11.67 4.89 30.01
CA ASP A 249 10.77 4.05 29.21
C ASP A 249 11.51 3.43 28.02
N ARG A 250 12.31 4.21 27.28
CA ARG A 250 13.15 3.69 26.19
C ARG A 250 14.07 2.55 26.65
N LYS A 251 14.76 2.72 27.78
CA LYS A 251 15.65 1.69 28.34
C LYS A 251 14.87 0.45 28.79
N GLU A 252 13.64 0.62 29.27
CA GLU A 252 12.77 -0.50 29.67
C GLU A 252 12.30 -1.27 28.44
N LEU A 253 11.80 -0.59 27.41
CA LEU A 253 11.40 -1.21 26.13
C LEU A 253 12.54 -2.00 25.48
N SER A 254 13.75 -1.44 25.45
CA SER A 254 14.93 -2.13 24.91
C SER A 254 15.33 -3.39 25.69
N LYS A 255 14.81 -3.59 26.91
CA LYS A 255 15.05 -4.79 27.73
C LYS A 255 13.93 -5.83 27.61
N GLU A 256 12.75 -5.46 27.11
CA GLU A 256 11.60 -6.37 27.04
C GLU A 256 11.85 -7.54 26.07
N ASN A 257 12.42 -7.26 24.90
CA ASN A 257 12.73 -8.27 23.89
C ASN A 257 13.87 -7.81 22.96
N LYS A 258 14.72 -8.76 22.52
CA LYS A 258 15.81 -8.53 21.56
C LYS A 258 15.30 -7.94 20.23
N GLU A 259 14.15 -8.39 19.74
CA GLU A 259 13.56 -7.85 18.50
C GLU A 259 13.16 -6.38 18.63
N ILE A 260 12.53 -6.00 19.75
CA ILE A 260 12.18 -4.61 20.07
C ILE A 260 13.45 -3.76 20.21
N SER A 261 14.46 -4.30 20.89
CA SER A 261 15.76 -3.63 21.03
C SER A 261 16.37 -3.34 19.66
N ASN A 262 16.37 -4.32 18.75
CA ASN A 262 16.86 -4.15 17.39
C ASN A 262 16.06 -3.09 16.61
N LEU A 263 14.72 -3.12 16.73
CA LEU A 263 13.83 -2.14 16.12
C LEU A 263 14.15 -0.72 16.63
N ILE A 264 14.21 -0.52 17.94
CA ILE A 264 14.54 0.78 18.57
C ILE A 264 15.91 1.30 18.11
N ASN A 265 16.88 0.41 17.93
CA ASN A 265 18.24 0.78 17.54
C ASN A 265 18.40 1.03 16.03
N SER A 266 17.49 0.50 15.20
CA SER A 266 17.58 0.58 13.74
C SER A 266 16.58 1.56 13.12
N CYS A 267 15.51 1.91 13.86
CA CYS A 267 14.47 2.82 13.39
C CYS A 267 14.87 4.29 13.54
N GLY A 268 14.08 5.18 12.91
CA GLY A 268 14.23 6.63 12.99
C GLY A 268 13.96 7.24 14.37
N GLY A 269 13.77 6.43 15.41
CA GLY A 269 13.65 6.86 16.80
C GLY A 269 12.30 6.56 17.44
N ILE A 270 12.16 7.06 18.68
CA ILE A 270 10.92 6.98 19.46
C ILE A 270 10.44 8.40 19.73
N VAL A 271 9.18 8.65 19.39
CA VAL A 271 8.46 9.90 19.69
C VAL A 271 7.45 9.62 20.80
N TYR A 272 7.44 10.47 21.82
CA TYR A 272 6.53 10.37 22.96
C TYR A 272 5.45 11.42 22.83
N VAL A 273 4.19 11.00 22.97
CA VAL A 273 3.02 11.87 22.83
C VAL A 273 1.91 11.45 23.79
N ASN A 274 1.03 12.39 24.10
CA ASN A 274 -0.21 12.12 24.81
C ASN A 274 -1.40 12.68 24.03
N ASN A 275 -2.25 11.78 23.53
CA ASN A 275 -3.44 12.16 22.77
C ASN A 275 -4.69 11.61 23.46
N PRO A 276 -5.10 12.18 24.62
CA PRO A 276 -6.28 11.73 25.36
C PRO A 276 -7.57 12.00 24.57
N PRO A 277 -8.66 11.24 24.79
CA PRO A 277 -9.98 11.64 24.33
C PRO A 277 -10.36 13.00 24.94
N LEU A 278 -11.07 13.84 24.17
CA LEU A 278 -11.46 15.16 24.66
C LEU A 278 -12.56 15.03 25.71
N SER A 279 -12.28 15.47 26.93
CA SER A 279 -13.25 15.44 28.02
C SER A 279 -14.47 16.34 27.76
N GLU A 280 -15.63 15.95 28.31
CA GLU A 280 -16.82 16.83 28.39
C GLU A 280 -16.63 17.98 29.38
N SER A 281 -15.75 17.81 30.38
CA SER A 281 -15.40 18.85 31.34
C SER A 281 -14.54 19.92 30.66
N GLU A 282 -15.03 21.16 30.57
CA GLU A 282 -14.28 22.27 29.94
C GLU A 282 -12.86 22.44 30.50
N LYS A 283 -12.69 22.28 31.82
CA LYS A 283 -11.37 22.41 32.45
C LYS A 283 -10.42 21.31 31.99
N ARG A 284 -10.91 20.08 31.91
CA ARG A 284 -10.08 18.94 31.50
C ARG A 284 -9.84 18.95 30.00
N ARG A 285 -10.87 19.31 29.22
CA ARG A 285 -10.81 19.45 27.78
C ARG A 285 -9.70 20.39 27.33
N LYS A 286 -9.52 21.54 27.99
CA LYS A 286 -8.41 22.46 27.68
C LYS A 286 -7.04 21.81 27.85
N ILE A 287 -6.86 21.01 28.90
CA ILE A 287 -5.61 20.26 29.12
C ILE A 287 -5.44 19.19 28.04
N ASP A 288 -6.52 18.46 27.71
CA ASP A 288 -6.49 17.44 26.67
C ASP A 288 -6.17 18.04 25.27
N GLU A 289 -6.69 19.25 24.97
CA GLU A 289 -6.40 20.02 23.76
C GLU A 289 -4.95 20.52 23.75
N GLU A 290 -4.44 21.04 24.87
CA GLU A 290 -3.03 21.45 25.04
C GLU A 290 -2.07 20.28 24.81
N ASP A 291 -2.35 19.11 25.42
CA ASP A 291 -1.56 17.88 25.23
C ASP A 291 -1.53 17.44 23.75
N ARG A 292 -2.69 17.51 23.06
CA ARG A 292 -2.80 17.19 21.63
C ARG A 292 -2.03 18.19 20.76
N GLU A 293 -2.06 19.49 21.08
CA GLU A 293 -1.31 20.52 20.34
C GLU A 293 0.21 20.36 20.50
N ILE A 294 0.69 20.08 21.72
CA ILE A 294 2.12 19.80 21.95
C ILE A 294 2.52 18.51 21.21
N SER A 295 1.69 17.48 21.29
CA SER A 295 1.90 16.21 20.57
C SER A 295 1.98 16.43 19.06
N ARG A 296 1.07 17.23 18.48
CA ARG A 296 1.08 17.63 17.07
C ARG A 296 2.39 18.30 16.69
N LYS A 297 2.84 19.28 17.47
CA LYS A 297 4.09 19.98 17.23
C LYS A 297 5.29 19.02 17.21
N ILE A 298 5.42 18.16 18.23
CA ILE A 298 6.51 17.17 18.31
C ILE A 298 6.50 16.24 17.08
N LEU A 299 5.33 15.75 16.67
CA LEU A 299 5.21 14.84 15.52
C LEU A 299 5.61 15.52 14.21
N LEU A 300 5.18 16.77 14.00
CA LEU A 300 5.49 17.52 12.79
C LEU A 300 6.97 17.91 12.72
N GLU A 301 7.57 18.37 13.82
CA GLU A 301 9.01 18.64 13.91
C GLU A 301 9.84 17.36 13.65
N HIS A 302 9.41 16.22 14.22
CA HIS A 302 10.03 14.93 13.95
C HIS A 302 9.94 14.56 12.46
N LEU A 303 8.76 14.71 11.83
CA LEU A 303 8.58 14.41 10.40
C LEU A 303 9.45 15.27 9.49
N GLN A 304 9.68 16.53 9.85
CA GLN A 304 10.59 17.42 9.13
C GLN A 304 12.05 16.97 9.25
N SER A 305 12.42 16.38 10.38
CA SER A 305 13.75 15.80 10.57
C SER A 305 13.96 14.47 9.83
N CYS A 306 12.88 13.79 9.42
CA CYS A 306 12.96 12.55 8.67
C CYS A 306 13.40 12.81 7.22
N TYR A 307 14.39 12.05 6.74
CA TYR A 307 14.96 12.21 5.41
C TYR A 307 14.43 11.21 4.39
N GLY A 308 14.39 11.64 3.13
CA GLY A 308 14.05 10.79 2.00
C GLY A 308 12.59 10.34 1.96
N THR A 309 12.29 9.51 0.96
CA THR A 309 11.02 8.82 0.78
C THR A 309 11.33 7.39 0.40
N TYR A 310 10.78 6.45 1.17
CA TYR A 310 10.94 5.03 0.96
C TYR A 310 10.15 4.54 -0.25
N ARG A 311 10.82 3.82 -1.15
CA ARG A 311 10.18 3.01 -2.18
C ARG A 311 10.92 1.70 -2.34
N MET A 312 10.16 0.62 -2.41
CA MET A 312 10.70 -0.68 -2.80
C MET A 312 11.17 -0.66 -4.26
N GLU A 313 12.06 -1.58 -4.60
CA GLU A 313 12.57 -1.72 -5.97
C GLU A 313 11.44 -2.02 -6.96
N ASN A 314 10.54 -2.93 -6.60
CA ASN A 314 9.38 -3.36 -7.39
C ASN A 314 8.09 -2.55 -7.10
N TRP A 315 8.18 -1.42 -6.38
CA TRP A 315 7.01 -0.63 -5.94
C TRP A 315 6.03 -0.32 -7.09
N ASP A 316 6.56 0.08 -8.24
CA ASP A 316 5.74 0.52 -9.38
C ASP A 316 5.12 -0.66 -10.11
N ASP A 317 5.82 -1.79 -10.16
CA ASP A 317 5.27 -3.02 -10.71
C ASP A 317 4.13 -3.55 -9.84
N MET A 318 4.31 -3.48 -8.52
CA MET A 318 3.27 -3.81 -7.56
C MET A 318 2.08 -2.83 -7.65
N CYS A 319 2.31 -1.53 -7.76
CA CYS A 319 1.24 -0.54 -7.97
C CYS A 319 0.45 -0.82 -9.26
N VAL A 320 1.11 -1.21 -10.35
CA VAL A 320 0.44 -1.59 -11.60
C VAL A 320 -0.41 -2.85 -11.39
N GLY A 321 0.12 -3.84 -10.70
CA GLY A 321 -0.64 -5.04 -10.38
C GLY A 321 -1.86 -4.80 -9.49
N ILE A 322 -1.70 -3.98 -8.46
CA ILE A 322 -2.81 -3.55 -7.61
C ILE A 322 -3.82 -2.75 -8.43
N ASN A 323 -3.37 -1.90 -9.34
CA ASN A 323 -4.24 -1.19 -10.28
C ASN A 323 -5.06 -2.19 -11.10
N ASP A 324 -4.43 -3.19 -11.72
CA ASP A 324 -5.12 -4.22 -12.51
C ASP A 324 -6.17 -4.97 -11.67
N TYR A 325 -5.86 -5.31 -10.42
CA TYR A 325 -6.81 -5.91 -9.49
C TYR A 325 -7.98 -4.97 -9.16
N MET A 326 -7.68 -3.73 -8.76
CA MET A 326 -8.68 -2.76 -8.31
C MET A 326 -9.66 -2.45 -9.44
N ASN A 327 -9.12 -2.36 -10.64
CA ASN A 327 -9.86 -2.25 -11.87
C ASN A 327 -10.80 -3.45 -12.07
N ALA A 328 -10.30 -4.70 -12.03
CA ALA A 328 -11.11 -5.90 -12.19
C ALA A 328 -12.25 -5.99 -11.15
N LYS A 329 -11.98 -5.58 -9.90
CA LYS A 329 -12.99 -5.52 -8.82
C LYS A 329 -14.07 -4.48 -9.10
N ASN A 330 -13.69 -3.27 -9.50
CA ASN A 330 -14.63 -2.19 -9.84
C ASN A 330 -15.57 -2.59 -10.99
N LEU A 331 -15.08 -3.31 -12.02
CA LEU A 331 -15.97 -3.83 -13.08
C LEU A 331 -17.06 -4.74 -12.53
N LYS A 332 -16.68 -5.68 -11.65
CA LYS A 332 -17.62 -6.64 -11.07
C LYS A 332 -18.70 -5.94 -10.23
N GLU A 333 -18.33 -4.88 -9.53
CA GLU A 333 -19.27 -4.10 -8.71
C GLU A 333 -20.23 -3.28 -9.59
N ASN A 334 -19.73 -2.67 -10.68
CA ASN A 334 -20.55 -1.91 -11.62
C ASN A 334 -21.42 -2.78 -12.55
N SER A 335 -20.99 -4.00 -12.88
CA SER A 335 -21.78 -4.93 -13.71
C SER A 335 -23.05 -5.43 -13.04
N GLY A 336 -23.06 -5.52 -11.70
CA GLY A 336 -24.20 -5.98 -10.92
C GLY A 336 -25.43 -5.03 -10.97
N ASN A 337 -25.25 -3.80 -11.47
CA ASN A 337 -26.32 -2.79 -11.60
C ASN A 337 -26.98 -2.73 -12.99
N THR A 338 -26.48 -3.49 -13.97
CA THR A 338 -27.06 -3.58 -15.32
C THR A 338 -27.70 -4.96 -15.53
N ASN A 339 -29.02 -5.00 -15.66
CA ASN A 339 -29.86 -6.21 -15.77
C ASN A 339 -29.67 -7.06 -17.05
N ASN A 340 -28.48 -7.08 -17.66
CA ASN A 340 -28.16 -7.96 -18.79
C ASN A 340 -26.64 -8.18 -18.91
N GLN A 341 -26.05 -8.99 -18.04
CA GLN A 341 -24.71 -9.56 -18.31
C GLN A 341 -24.72 -11.09 -18.20
N ASN A 342 -24.08 -11.73 -19.20
CA ASN A 342 -23.94 -13.17 -19.33
C ASN A 342 -23.19 -13.77 -18.13
N LEU A 343 -23.72 -14.83 -17.52
CA LEU A 343 -23.12 -15.58 -16.40
C LEU A 343 -21.63 -15.96 -16.64
N PHE A 344 -21.23 -16.12 -17.90
CA PHE A 344 -19.86 -16.37 -18.34
C PHE A 344 -18.90 -15.20 -18.08
N THR A 345 -19.31 -13.94 -18.29
CA THR A 345 -18.45 -12.77 -18.03
C THR A 345 -18.22 -12.59 -16.54
N GLU A 346 -19.26 -12.75 -15.71
CA GLU A 346 -19.11 -12.71 -14.25
C GLU A 346 -18.16 -13.79 -13.71
N THR A 347 -18.26 -15.01 -14.23
CA THR A 347 -17.41 -16.13 -13.79
C THR A 347 -15.96 -15.87 -14.17
N ARG A 348 -15.72 -15.34 -15.38
CA ARG A 348 -14.39 -14.98 -15.85
C ARG A 348 -13.76 -13.85 -15.04
N THR A 349 -14.50 -12.78 -14.76
CA THR A 349 -14.03 -11.67 -13.91
C THR A 349 -13.75 -12.15 -12.48
N LYS A 350 -14.55 -13.07 -11.91
CA LYS A 350 -14.27 -13.68 -10.60
C LYS A 350 -12.95 -14.47 -10.60
N ILE A 351 -12.66 -15.22 -11.67
CA ILE A 351 -11.40 -15.96 -11.82
C ILE A 351 -10.22 -15.00 -11.94
N GLU A 352 -10.33 -13.95 -12.77
CA GLU A 352 -9.29 -12.93 -12.95
C GLU A 352 -8.98 -12.19 -11.65
N ILE A 353 -10.00 -11.74 -10.91
CA ILE A 353 -9.84 -11.11 -9.59
C ILE A 353 -9.10 -12.04 -8.62
N ASN A 354 -9.46 -13.34 -8.60
CA ASN A 354 -8.78 -14.29 -7.73
C ASN A 354 -7.33 -14.52 -8.16
N HIS A 355 -7.07 -14.62 -9.46
CA HIS A 355 -5.72 -14.77 -10.00
C HIS A 355 -4.82 -13.59 -9.63
N LEU A 356 -5.25 -12.36 -9.93
CA LEU A 356 -4.53 -11.13 -9.58
C LEU A 356 -4.31 -11.01 -8.07
N LYS A 357 -5.30 -11.41 -7.26
CA LYS A 357 -5.15 -11.45 -5.80
C LYS A 357 -4.05 -12.41 -5.36
N HIS A 358 -3.97 -13.59 -5.95
CA HIS A 358 -2.91 -14.56 -5.64
C HIS A 358 -1.54 -14.04 -6.08
N GLU A 359 -1.43 -13.43 -7.25
CA GLU A 359 -0.18 -12.85 -7.72
C GLU A 359 0.33 -11.72 -6.82
N ILE A 360 -0.53 -10.79 -6.39
CA ILE A 360 -0.16 -9.73 -5.43
C ILE A 360 0.35 -10.33 -4.12
N ILE A 361 -0.34 -11.35 -3.60
CA ILE A 361 0.06 -12.04 -2.37
C ILE A 361 1.42 -12.71 -2.54
N ASP A 362 1.66 -13.37 -3.67
CA ASP A 362 2.92 -14.08 -3.92
C ASP A 362 4.09 -13.12 -4.16
N GLU A 363 3.86 -11.94 -4.75
CA GLU A 363 4.88 -10.90 -4.87
C GLU A 363 5.31 -10.35 -3.51
N ILE A 364 4.33 -10.07 -2.64
CA ILE A 364 4.57 -9.68 -1.24
C ILE A 364 5.36 -10.79 -0.51
N LYS A 365 5.08 -12.07 -0.75
CA LYS A 365 5.85 -13.17 -0.16
C LYS A 365 7.28 -13.25 -0.70
N ASN A 366 7.48 -13.07 -2.00
CA ASN A 366 8.79 -13.21 -2.64
C ASN A 366 9.77 -12.11 -2.23
N GLN A 367 9.27 -10.94 -1.82
CA GLN A 367 10.12 -9.92 -1.17
C GLN A 367 10.76 -10.41 0.13
N SER A 368 10.05 -11.25 0.90
CA SER A 368 10.55 -11.82 2.16
C SER A 368 11.67 -12.84 1.98
N LEU A 369 11.82 -13.45 0.80
CA LEU A 369 12.83 -14.49 0.53
C LEU A 369 14.18 -13.93 0.05
N ARG A 370 14.25 -12.64 -0.31
CA ARG A 370 15.48 -11.98 -0.76
C ARG A 370 16.27 -11.30 0.36
N SER A 371 15.76 -11.30 1.59
CA SER A 371 16.52 -10.85 2.76
C SER A 371 17.24 -12.04 3.37
N ASP A 372 18.56 -12.13 3.16
CA ASP A 372 19.39 -13.17 3.77
C ASP A 372 19.24 -13.15 5.32
N ASP A 373 19.09 -14.36 5.88
CA ASP A 373 19.06 -14.74 7.30
C ASP A 373 17.91 -14.26 8.20
N ILE A 374 17.08 -15.20 8.68
CA ILE A 374 16.98 -15.65 10.10
C ILE A 374 15.75 -16.57 10.34
N GLU A 375 16.06 -17.73 10.95
CA GLU A 375 15.28 -18.68 11.76
C GLU A 375 13.87 -19.16 11.33
N ALA A 376 13.84 -20.45 11.01
CA ALA A 376 12.65 -21.31 10.88
C ALA A 376 11.69 -21.33 12.10
N HIS A 377 12.03 -20.70 13.23
CA HIS A 377 11.20 -20.69 14.44
C HIS A 377 10.11 -19.59 14.42
N CYS A 378 10.34 -18.46 13.75
CA CYS A 378 9.28 -17.46 13.48
C CYS A 378 8.36 -17.90 12.31
N PHE A 379 8.84 -18.78 11.44
CA PHE A 379 8.09 -19.30 10.30
C PHE A 379 6.87 -20.13 10.73
N THR A 380 6.95 -20.89 11.83
CA THR A 380 5.89 -21.84 12.23
C THR A 380 4.71 -21.17 12.93
N LYS A 381 4.93 -20.12 13.74
CA LYS A 381 3.84 -19.42 14.45
C LYS A 381 3.14 -18.36 13.60
N VAL A 382 3.87 -17.63 12.75
CA VAL A 382 3.24 -16.70 11.80
C VAL A 382 2.52 -17.46 10.68
N ASN A 383 3.02 -18.64 10.27
CA ASN A 383 2.20 -19.55 9.46
C ASN A 383 1.00 -20.12 10.23
N ALA A 384 1.09 -20.33 11.55
CA ALA A 384 -0.07 -20.77 12.33
C ALA A 384 -1.15 -19.68 12.49
N ILE A 385 -0.82 -18.39 12.39
CA ILE A 385 -1.80 -17.29 12.52
C ILE A 385 -2.25 -16.77 11.15
N ALA A 386 -1.37 -16.76 10.14
CA ALA A 386 -1.70 -16.41 8.77
C ALA A 386 -2.20 -17.59 7.89
N PHE A 387 -1.97 -18.86 8.28
CA PHE A 387 -2.20 -20.04 7.44
C PHE A 387 -2.88 -21.27 8.10
N ASN A 388 -3.31 -21.27 9.38
CA ASN A 388 -4.00 -22.46 9.94
C ASN A 388 -5.44 -22.72 9.49
N VAL A 389 -6.02 -21.93 8.59
CA VAL A 389 -7.38 -22.21 8.11
C VAL A 389 -7.39 -23.05 6.82
N ASP A 390 -6.27 -23.17 6.09
CA ASP A 390 -6.28 -23.86 4.79
C ASP A 390 -5.88 -25.36 4.86
N LEU A 391 -5.19 -25.80 5.92
CA LEU A 391 -4.90 -27.22 6.12
C LEU A 391 -6.10 -28.02 6.64
N THR A 392 -7.03 -27.41 7.37
CA THR A 392 -8.28 -28.08 7.80
C THR A 392 -9.28 -28.23 6.66
N PHE A 393 -9.24 -27.36 5.62
CA PHE A 393 -10.10 -27.48 4.44
C PHE A 393 -9.59 -28.55 3.45
N LYS A 394 -8.26 -28.73 3.32
CA LYS A 394 -7.68 -29.80 2.49
C LYS A 394 -7.71 -31.19 3.13
N ILE A 395 -7.72 -31.32 4.46
CA ILE A 395 -7.80 -32.64 5.11
C ILE A 395 -9.25 -33.16 5.19
N LYS A 396 -10.27 -32.29 5.29
CA LYS A 396 -11.67 -32.74 5.28
C LYS A 396 -12.20 -33.24 3.93
N ASN A 397 -11.62 -32.82 2.81
CA ASN A 397 -12.02 -33.28 1.46
C ASN A 397 -11.19 -34.45 0.91
N ILE A 398 -10.15 -34.91 1.63
CA ILE A 398 -9.41 -36.13 1.28
C ILE A 398 -9.89 -37.34 2.10
N CYS A 399 -10.57 -37.13 3.24
CA CYS A 399 -11.15 -38.22 4.03
C CYS A 399 -12.64 -38.50 3.78
N SER A 400 -13.24 -37.96 2.70
CA SER A 400 -14.62 -38.28 2.29
C SER A 400 -14.73 -38.95 0.93
N ILE A 401 -13.61 -39.44 0.38
CA ILE A 401 -13.58 -40.34 -0.79
C ILE A 401 -12.67 -41.50 -0.45
N GLN A 402 -13.18 -42.44 0.35
CA GLN A 402 -12.77 -43.84 0.36
C GLN A 402 -13.96 -44.70 0.77
#